data_AF-A0A5A5R8L5-F1
#
_entry.id   AF-A0A5A5R8L5-F1
#
_cell.length_a   1.000
_cell.length_b   1.000
_cell.length_c   1.000
_cell.angle_alpha   90.00
_cell.angle_beta   90.00
_cell.angle_gamma   90.00
#
_symmetry.space_group_name_H-M   'P 1'
#
loop_
_entity.id
_entity.type
_entity.pdbx_description
1 polymer ?
#
loop_
_entity_poly.entity_id
_entity_poly.type
_entity_poly.pdbx_seq_one_letter_code
_entity_poly.pdbx_strand_id
1 'polypeptide(L)' 'MSLEYSFILDTNVLVSALLSKNGKAHQALDKAQNIGKLLMSESTLLELITVFNRPKFDITQEHILP' A
#
# COMPACT_ATOMS: atom_id res chain seq x y z
N MET A 1 15.69 -17.84 -20.64
CA MET A 1 15.59 -16.94 -19.47
C MET A 1 14.39 -16.04 -19.72
N SER A 2 13.26 -16.23 -19.03
CA SER A 2 12.14 -15.30 -19.18
C SER A 2 12.47 -14.02 -18.42
N LEU A 3 12.26 -12.86 -19.04
CA LEU A 3 12.30 -11.60 -18.33
C LEU A 3 11.07 -11.54 -17.41
N GLU A 4 11.30 -11.59 -16.11
CA GLU A 4 10.28 -11.32 -15.11
C GLU A 4 10.27 -9.82 -14.82
N TYR A 5 9.15 -9.14 -15.07
CA TYR A 5 9.03 -7.72 -14.78
C TYR A 5 9.14 -7.49 -13.28
N SER A 6 9.97 -6.53 -12.87
CA SER A 6 10.06 -6.09 -11.47
C SER A 6 9.45 -4.70 -11.35
N PHE A 7 8.55 -4.53 -10.40
CA PHE A 7 7.85 -3.28 -10.14
C PHE A 7 8.21 -2.75 -8.76
N ILE A 8 8.44 -1.45 -8.68
CA ILE A 8 8.52 -0.70 -7.43
C ILE A 8 7.40 0.32 -7.48
N LEU A 9 6.56 0.33 -6.46
CA LEU A 9 5.50 1.32 -6.32
C LEU A 9 5.90 2.30 -5.22
N ASP A 10 5.59 3.58 -5.44
CA ASP A 10 5.74 4.60 -4.42
C ASP A 10 4.90 4.28 -3.18
N THR A 11 5.37 4.68 -1.99
CA THR A 11 4.67 4.45 -0.74
C THR A 11 3.25 5.01 -0.77
N ASN A 12 3.01 6.18 -1.38
CA ASN A 12 1.67 6.76 -1.45
C ASN A 12 0.71 5.96 -2.34
N VAL A 13 1.24 5.30 -3.38
CA VAL A 13 0.45 4.38 -4.22
C VAL A 13 0.04 3.17 -3.39
N LEU A 14 0.96 2.60 -2.59
CA LEU A 14 0.67 1.49 -1.69
C LEU A 14 -0.36 1.87 -0.61
N VAL A 15 -0.20 3.03 0.04
CA VAL A 15 -1.16 3.57 1.01
C VAL A 15 -2.55 3.68 0.38
N SER A 16 -2.65 4.28 -0.80
CA SER A 16 -3.92 4.47 -1.50
C SER A 16 -4.56 3.14 -1.91
N ALA A 17 -3.75 2.19 -2.37
CA ALA A 17 -4.19 0.85 -2.77
C ALA A 17 -4.75 0.05 -1.59
N LEU A 18 -4.18 0.21 -0.40
CA LEU A 18 -4.61 -0.47 0.82
C LEU A 18 -5.85 0.17 1.46
N LEU A 19 -6.04 1.49 1.31
CA LEU A 19 -7.20 2.21 1.81
C LEU A 19 -8.46 2.02 0.94
N SER A 20 -8.31 1.75 -0.36
CA SER A 20 -9.46 1.64 -1.27
C SER A 20 -9.25 0.60 -2.36
N LYS A 21 -10.08 -0.46 -2.32
CA LYS A 21 -10.05 -1.58 -3.29
C LYS A 21 -10.53 -1.21 -4.70
N ASN A 22 -11.29 -0.13 -4.83
CA ASN A 22 -11.89 0.26 -6.12
C ASN A 22 -11.07 1.33 -6.88
N GLY A 23 -9.96 1.79 -6.31
CA GLY A 23 -9.14 2.86 -6.87
C GLY A 23 -8.11 2.40 -7.92
N LYS A 24 -7.62 3.35 -8.72
CA LYS A 24 -6.53 3.11 -9.70
C LYS A 24 -5.26 2.58 -9.05
N ALA A 25 -4.96 2.98 -7.82
CA ALA A 25 -3.80 2.51 -7.08
C ALA A 25 -3.88 1.01 -6.76
N HIS A 26 -5.06 0.52 -6.36
CA HIS A 26 -5.30 -0.90 -6.15
C HIS A 26 -5.17 -1.68 -7.46
N GLN A 27 -5.78 -1.19 -8.54
CA GLN A 27 -5.65 -1.80 -9.86
C GLN A 27 -4.20 -1.84 -10.36
N ALA A 28 -3.40 -0.82 -10.06
CA ALA A 28 -1.98 -0.79 -10.39
C ALA A 28 -1.18 -1.82 -9.57
N LEU A 29 -1.47 -1.95 -8.27
CA LEU A 29 -0.90 -2.97 -7.40
C LEU A 29 -1.23 -4.38 -7.91
N ASP A 30 -2.50 -4.66 -8.17
CA ASP A 30 -2.97 -5.94 -8.70
C ASP A 30 -2.27 -6.26 -10.02
N LYS A 31 -2.21 -5.29 -10.94
CA LYS A 31 -1.58 -5.47 -12.25
C LYS A 31 -0.09 -5.78 -12.10
N ALA A 32 0.62 -5.06 -11.23
CA ALA A 32 2.04 -5.28 -10.98
C ALA A 32 2.31 -6.69 -10.42
N GLN A 33 1.47 -7.17 -9.49
CA GLN A 33 1.57 -8.52 -8.92
C GLN A 33 1.18 -9.63 -9.93
N ASN A 34 0.26 -9.34 -10.85
CA ASN A 34 -0.21 -10.30 -11.85
C ASN A 34 0.79 -10.50 -13.00
N ILE A 35 1.54 -9.47 -13.40
CA ILE A 35 2.44 -9.53 -14.57
C ILE A 35 3.93 -9.61 -14.20
N GLY A 36 4.26 -9.62 -12.91
CA GLY A 36 5.63 -9.65 -12.44
C GLY A 36 5.75 -9.64 -10.92
N LYS A 37 6.91 -9.22 -10.43
CA LYS A 37 7.26 -9.21 -9.02
C LYS A 37 7.23 -7.80 -8.46
N LEU A 38 6.47 -7.61 -7.39
CA LEU A 38 6.54 -6.38 -6.60
C LEU A 38 7.75 -6.45 -5.67
N LEU A 39 8.62 -5.45 -5.76
CA LEU A 39 9.76 -5.26 -4.87
C LEU A 39 9.49 -4.10 -3.93
N MET A 40 9.92 -4.26 -2.68
CA MET A 40 9.78 -3.25 -1.63
C MET A 40 11.08 -3.21 -0.83
N SER A 41 11.61 -2.02 -0.57
CA SER A 41 12.71 -1.85 0.37
C SER A 41 12.19 -1.85 1.81
N GLU A 42 13.07 -2.12 2.76
CA GLU A 42 12.76 -1.96 4.19
C GLU A 42 12.28 -0.54 4.52
N SER A 43 12.88 0.49 3.90
CA SER A 43 12.49 1.89 4.10
C SER A 43 11.04 2.16 3.67
N THR A 44 10.59 1.60 2.54
CA THR A 44 9.20 1.71 2.09
C THR A 44 8.25 1.01 3.04
N LEU A 45 8.63 -0.16 3.58
CA LEU A 45 7.82 -0.87 4.58
C LEU A 45 7.67 -0.06 5.87
N LEU A 46 8.78 0.51 6.38
CA LEU A 46 8.76 1.33 7.60
C LEU A 46 7.94 2.61 7.41
N GLU A 47 8.03 3.25 6.24
CA GLU A 47 7.20 4.39 5.91
C GLU A 47 5.72 4.02 5.87
N LEU A 48 5.36 2.89 5.25
CA LEU A 48 3.99 2.39 5.19
C LEU A 48 3.41 2.19 6.60
N ILE A 49 4.14 1.52 7.48
CA ILE A 49 3.76 1.33 8.90
C ILE A 49 3.58 2.69 9.58
N THR A 50 4.54 3.61 9.39
CA THR A 50 4.49 4.96 9.98
C THR A 50 3.27 5.74 9.50
N VAL A 51 2.89 5.63 8.23
CA VAL A 51 1.71 6.30 7.67
C VAL A 51 0.44 5.75 8.31
N PHE A 52 0.27 4.43 8.41
CA PHE A 52 -0.93 3.81 8.98
C PHE A 52 -1.06 4.00 10.50
N ASN A 53 0.05 4.24 11.21
CA ASN A 53 0.03 4.59 12.64
C ASN A 53 -0.34 6.05 12.93
N ARG A 54 -0.58 6.89 11.90
CA ARG A 54 -1.01 8.29 12.13
C ARG A 54 -2.45 8.30 12.69
N PRO A 55 -2.78 9.20 13.65
CA PRO A 55 -4.10 9.24 14.29
C PRO A 55 -5.30 9.32 13.32
N LYS A 56 -5.12 9.95 12.15
CA LYS A 56 -6.17 10.04 11.12
C LYS A 56 -6.59 8.70 10.51
N PHE A 57 -5.83 7.63 10.73
CA PHE A 57 -6.16 6.26 10.30
C PHE A 57 -6.54 5.35 11.49
N ASP A 58 -6.61 5.91 12.70
CA ASP A 58 -7.04 5.20 13.89
C ASP A 58 -8.57 5.11 13.91
N ILE A 59 -9.08 3.97 13.46
CA ILE A 59 -10.52 3.64 13.47
C ILE A 59 -11.08 3.38 14.87
N THR A 60 -10.26 3.48 15.94
CA THR A 60 -10.71 3.26 17.32
C THR A 60 -11.22 4.54 18.01
N GLN A 61 -11.08 5.72 17.36
CA GLN A 61 -11.39 7.01 17.97
C GLN A 61 -12.88 7.44 17.91
N GLU A 62 -13.78 6.61 17.38
CA GLU A 62 -15.22 6.96 17.24
C GLU A 62 -16.19 6.27 18.22
N HIS A 63 -15.74 5.48 19.21
CA HIS A 63 -16.69 4.81 20.13
C HIS A 63 -16.38 4.90 21.63
N ILE A 64 -15.67 5.94 22.10
CA ILE A 64 -15.53 6.14 23.55
C ILE A 64 -15.76 7.60 23.93
N LEU A 65 -17.03 8.02 23.89
CA LEU A 65 -17.58 8.93 24.88
C LEU A 65 -19.05 8.51 25.16
N PRO A 66 -19.45 8.35 26.44
CA PRO A 66 -20.81 7.97 26.83
C PRO A 66 -21.85 9.07 26.54
#